data_AF-D8MY11-F1
#
_entry.id   AF-D8MY11-F1
#
_cell.length_a   1.000
_cell.length_b   1.000
_cell.length_c   1.000
_cell.angle_alpha   90.00
_cell.angle_beta   90.00
_cell.angle_gamma   90.00
#
_symmetry.space_group_name_H-M   'P 1'
#
loop_
_entity.id
_entity.type
_entity.pdbx_description
1 polymer ?
#
loop_
_entity_poly.entity_id
_entity_poly.type
_entity_poly.pdbx_seq_one_letter_code
_entity_poly.pdbx_strand_id
1 'polypeptide(L)'
;MKKNRAFLKWAGGKYPLLEDIHRHLPEGDCLIEPFVGAGSVFLNTEFPSYLLADINSDLINLYNIVKTRVSEFTTDARELFTSETNDAEFYYARRAEFNRCEDPYRRGLLFLYLNRHCYNGLCRYNLSGEFNVPFGRYRKPYFPEDELYWFSERSQNATFVCESYDVTLSRAHKGAVVYCDPPYAPLSATANFTAYHTNSFSLLQQQHLAQLAEKLSMESHIPVLISNHDTPLTREWYQAAKLHQIKARRSISRNSNGRNQVDELLALFAGS
;
A
#
# COMPACT_ATOMS: atom_id res chain seq x y z
N MET A 1 16.90 13.01 5.81
CA MET A 1 16.27 12.66 4.51
C MET A 1 15.01 13.51 4.32
N LYS A 2 14.88 14.22 3.20
CA LYS A 2 13.61 14.87 2.83
C LYS A 2 12.62 13.76 2.47
N LYS A 3 11.47 13.69 3.14
CA LYS A 3 10.46 12.64 2.93
C LYS A 3 9.38 13.12 1.96
N ASN A 4 9.17 12.37 0.88
CA ASN A 4 8.14 12.63 -0.12
C ASN A 4 6.85 11.87 0.22
N ARG A 5 5.71 12.54 0.11
CA ARG A 5 4.41 11.95 0.40
C ARG A 5 3.84 11.28 -0.85
N ALA A 6 3.05 10.24 -0.64
CA ALA A 6 2.24 9.66 -1.69
C ALA A 6 1.05 10.57 -2.04
N PHE A 7 0.64 10.53 -3.31
CA PHE A 7 -0.52 11.30 -3.78
C PHE A 7 -1.86 10.62 -3.44
N LEU A 8 -1.86 9.40 -2.90
CA LEU A 8 -3.04 8.74 -2.33
C LEU A 8 -3.00 8.71 -0.80
N LYS A 9 -4.18 8.79 -0.18
CA LYS A 9 -4.38 8.36 1.21
C LYS A 9 -4.52 6.84 1.20
N TRP A 10 -3.76 6.15 2.03
CA TRP A 10 -3.78 4.69 2.04
C TRP A 10 -3.66 4.16 3.47
N ALA A 11 -4.45 3.15 3.79
CA ALA A 11 -4.33 2.46 5.06
C ALA A 11 -2.95 1.78 5.15
N GLY A 12 -2.32 1.81 6.31
CA GLY A 12 -0.99 1.22 6.50
C GLY A 12 0.18 2.01 5.92
N GLY A 13 -0.05 3.24 5.42
CA GLY A 13 1.01 4.06 4.82
C GLY A 13 2.25 4.21 5.71
N LYS A 14 3.39 3.72 5.21
CA LYS A 14 4.65 3.59 5.96
C LYS A 14 5.47 4.86 6.11
N TYR A 15 4.93 6.02 5.73
CA TYR A 15 5.58 7.32 5.86
C TYR A 15 6.23 7.58 7.24
N PRO A 16 5.60 7.22 8.40
CA PRO A 16 6.21 7.37 9.72
C PRO A 16 7.40 6.43 9.97
N LEU A 17 7.41 5.25 9.33
CA LEU A 17 8.39 4.17 9.52
C LEU A 17 9.54 4.19 8.49
N LEU A 18 9.53 5.14 7.55
CA LEU A 18 10.53 5.20 6.46
C LEU A 18 11.98 5.22 6.95
N GLU A 19 12.27 5.87 8.08
CA GLU A 19 13.63 5.90 8.62
C GLU A 19 14.09 4.52 9.14
N ASP A 20 13.18 3.80 9.78
CA ASP A 20 13.48 2.46 10.29
C ASP A 20 13.53 1.44 9.15
N ILE A 21 12.62 1.54 8.17
CA ILE A 21 12.68 0.72 6.95
C ILE A 21 13.99 0.97 6.20
N HIS A 22 14.36 2.22 5.94
CA HIS A 22 15.61 2.55 5.24
C HIS A 22 16.85 2.05 6.00
N ARG A 23 16.82 2.01 7.34
CA ARG A 23 17.95 1.47 8.12
C ARG A 23 18.15 -0.04 7.91
N HIS A 24 17.08 -0.77 7.63
CA HIS A 24 17.09 -2.23 7.56
C HIS A 24 16.89 -2.79 6.15
N LEU A 25 16.48 -1.98 5.19
CA LEU A 25 16.32 -2.34 3.79
C LEU A 25 17.70 -2.42 3.13
N PRO A 26 18.12 -3.59 2.62
CA PRO A 26 19.40 -3.73 1.94
C PRO A 26 19.47 -2.94 0.63
N GLU A 27 20.67 -2.69 0.16
CA GLU A 27 20.92 -2.13 -1.18
C GLU A 27 20.82 -3.22 -2.26
N GLY A 28 20.53 -2.81 -3.48
CA GLY A 28 20.48 -3.68 -4.66
C GLY A 28 20.12 -2.94 -5.93
N ASP A 29 19.96 -3.68 -7.03
CA ASP A 29 19.73 -3.12 -8.37
C ASP A 29 18.23 -2.93 -8.69
N CYS A 30 17.37 -3.68 -8.00
CA CYS A 30 15.93 -3.64 -8.19
C CYS A 30 15.21 -3.77 -6.85
N LEU A 31 14.30 -2.84 -6.52
CA LEU A 31 13.38 -3.03 -5.40
C LEU A 31 12.07 -3.64 -5.91
N ILE A 32 11.68 -4.75 -5.31
CA ILE A 32 10.42 -5.43 -5.57
C ILE A 32 9.48 -5.18 -4.39
N GLU A 33 8.33 -4.56 -4.64
CA GLU A 33 7.26 -4.37 -3.65
C GLU A 33 6.00 -5.13 -4.08
N PRO A 34 5.73 -6.33 -3.54
CA PRO A 34 4.54 -7.12 -3.88
C PRO A 34 3.22 -6.55 -3.34
N PHE A 35 3.31 -5.54 -2.47
CA PHE A 35 2.20 -4.85 -1.81
C PHE A 35 2.43 -3.34 -1.83
N VAL A 36 2.61 -2.77 -3.03
CA VAL A 36 3.07 -1.37 -3.16
C VAL A 36 2.13 -0.39 -2.44
N GLY A 37 0.81 -0.63 -2.44
CA GLY A 37 -0.15 0.30 -1.86
C GLY A 37 0.11 1.74 -2.35
N ALA A 38 0.19 2.71 -1.44
CA ALA A 38 0.53 4.11 -1.77
C ALA A 38 1.99 4.34 -2.26
N GLY A 39 2.87 3.34 -2.25
CA GLY A 39 4.26 3.46 -2.74
C GLY A 39 5.16 4.32 -1.85
N SER A 40 4.91 4.37 -0.54
CA SER A 40 5.70 5.23 0.36
C SER A 40 7.19 4.86 0.39
N VAL A 41 7.54 3.57 0.31
CA VAL A 41 8.94 3.13 0.30
C VAL A 41 9.58 3.46 -1.06
N PHE A 42 8.98 3.02 -2.17
CA PHE A 42 9.36 3.42 -3.53
C PHE A 42 9.65 4.93 -3.70
N LEU A 43 8.78 5.81 -3.20
CA LEU A 43 8.91 7.27 -3.34
C LEU A 43 10.06 7.89 -2.51
N ASN A 44 10.66 7.10 -1.61
CA ASN A 44 11.65 7.54 -0.63
C ASN A 44 12.91 6.67 -0.60
N THR A 45 13.11 5.78 -1.58
CA THR A 45 14.34 5.02 -1.79
C THR A 45 14.90 5.35 -3.17
N GLU A 46 16.16 4.98 -3.41
CA GLU A 46 16.84 5.18 -4.69
C GLU A 46 17.44 3.86 -5.17
N PHE A 47 16.63 3.08 -5.88
CA PHE A 47 17.07 1.89 -6.62
C PHE A 47 17.14 2.20 -8.12
N PRO A 48 18.05 1.54 -8.87
CA PRO A 48 18.11 1.69 -10.32
C PRO A 48 16.81 1.31 -11.03
N SER A 49 16.07 0.31 -10.52
CA SER A 49 14.79 -0.13 -11.06
C SER A 49 13.82 -0.58 -9.98
N TYR A 50 12.52 -0.63 -10.32
CA TYR A 50 11.47 -1.10 -9.42
C TYR A 50 10.50 -2.05 -10.12
N LEU A 51 10.07 -3.11 -9.42
CA LEU A 51 8.90 -3.92 -9.75
C LEU A 51 7.86 -3.75 -8.65
N LEU A 52 6.78 -3.04 -8.96
CA LEU A 52 5.78 -2.62 -7.99
C LEU A 52 4.45 -3.31 -8.32
N ALA A 53 3.98 -4.14 -7.41
CA ALA A 53 2.76 -4.92 -7.60
C ALA A 53 1.73 -4.66 -6.50
N ASP A 54 0.47 -4.78 -6.87
CA ASP A 54 -0.66 -4.83 -5.96
C ASP A 54 -1.77 -5.68 -6.59
N ILE A 55 -2.63 -6.27 -5.77
CA ILE A 55 -3.80 -7.00 -6.25
C ILE A 55 -4.92 -6.04 -6.71
N ASN A 56 -4.86 -4.77 -6.30
CA ASN A 56 -5.83 -3.76 -6.69
C ASN A 56 -5.56 -3.25 -8.11
N SER A 57 -6.38 -3.66 -9.06
CA SER A 57 -6.29 -3.26 -10.47
C SER A 57 -6.54 -1.76 -10.69
N ASP A 58 -7.44 -1.13 -9.94
CA ASP A 58 -7.70 0.32 -10.06
C ASP A 58 -6.46 1.13 -9.66
N LEU A 59 -5.75 0.69 -8.63
CA LEU A 59 -4.50 1.30 -8.17
C LEU A 59 -3.41 1.21 -9.24
N ILE A 60 -3.18 0.01 -9.78
CA ILE A 60 -2.13 -0.23 -10.78
C ILE A 60 -2.45 0.50 -12.09
N ASN A 61 -3.71 0.52 -12.51
CA ASN A 61 -4.13 1.27 -13.69
C ASN A 61 -3.88 2.78 -13.51
N LEU A 62 -4.26 3.34 -12.36
CA LEU A 62 -3.99 4.73 -12.02
C LEU A 62 -2.48 5.03 -12.06
N TYR A 63 -1.64 4.17 -11.50
CA TYR A 63 -0.19 4.37 -11.51
C TYR A 63 0.39 4.40 -12.91
N ASN A 64 -0.04 3.51 -13.80
CA ASN A 64 0.39 3.51 -15.20
C ASN A 64 -0.10 4.76 -15.97
N ILE A 65 -1.30 5.26 -15.68
CA ILE A 65 -1.82 6.52 -16.25
C ILE A 65 -0.97 7.71 -15.77
N VAL A 66 -0.73 7.84 -14.47
CA VAL A 66 0.08 8.95 -13.92
C VAL A 66 1.53 8.86 -14.41
N LYS A 67 2.09 7.66 -14.57
CA LYS A 67 3.43 7.47 -15.15
C LYS A 67 3.55 8.06 -16.56
N THR A 68 2.51 7.93 -17.38
CA THR A 68 2.58 8.21 -18.83
C THR A 68 1.90 9.51 -19.26
N ARG A 69 0.91 9.99 -18.51
CA ARG A 69 0.02 11.11 -18.87
C ARG A 69 -0.17 12.11 -17.72
N VAL A 70 0.84 12.31 -16.87
CA VAL A 70 0.71 13.12 -15.63
C VAL A 70 0.14 14.53 -15.87
N SER A 71 0.58 15.24 -16.91
CA SER A 71 0.15 16.62 -17.15
C SER A 71 -1.34 16.72 -17.51
N GLU A 72 -1.80 15.82 -18.39
CA GLU A 72 -3.20 15.72 -18.77
C GLU A 72 -4.03 15.26 -17.56
N PHE A 73 -3.61 14.18 -16.90
CA PHE A 73 -4.28 13.65 -15.71
C PHE A 73 -4.42 14.68 -14.59
N THR A 74 -3.38 15.49 -14.35
CA THR A 74 -3.40 16.52 -13.29
C THR A 74 -4.35 17.66 -13.65
N THR A 75 -4.43 18.03 -14.93
CA THR A 75 -5.36 19.06 -15.41
C THR A 75 -6.80 18.60 -15.20
N ASP A 76 -7.14 17.42 -15.71
CA ASP A 76 -8.49 16.88 -15.66
C ASP A 76 -8.91 16.52 -14.23
N ALA A 77 -7.99 15.95 -13.42
CA ALA A 77 -8.29 15.60 -12.04
C ALA A 77 -8.59 16.85 -11.20
N ARG A 78 -7.93 17.99 -11.49
CA ARG A 78 -8.16 19.23 -10.75
C ARG A 78 -9.59 19.74 -10.86
N GLU A 79 -10.26 19.49 -11.99
CA GLU A 79 -11.67 19.87 -12.18
C GLU A 79 -12.60 19.18 -11.17
N LEU A 80 -12.18 18.05 -10.61
CA LEU A 80 -12.92 17.33 -9.56
C LEU A 80 -12.64 17.86 -8.14
N PHE A 81 -11.73 18.82 -7.96
CA PHE A 81 -11.27 19.32 -6.66
C PHE A 81 -11.64 20.79 -6.44
N THR A 82 -12.92 21.12 -6.58
CA THR A 82 -13.46 22.47 -6.34
C THR A 82 -14.35 22.49 -5.09
N SER A 83 -14.84 23.68 -4.72
CA SER A 83 -15.83 23.80 -3.64
C SER A 83 -17.15 23.13 -3.98
N GLU A 84 -17.55 23.19 -5.25
CA GLU A 84 -18.83 22.70 -5.77
C GLU A 84 -18.86 21.16 -5.85
N THR A 85 -17.70 20.53 -6.05
CA THR A 85 -17.58 19.07 -6.10
C THR A 85 -17.42 18.41 -4.73
N ASN A 86 -17.21 19.20 -3.66
CA ASN A 86 -17.14 18.71 -2.27
C ASN A 86 -18.53 18.62 -1.61
N ASP A 87 -19.45 17.98 -2.32
CA ASP A 87 -20.84 17.77 -1.93
C ASP A 87 -21.18 16.27 -1.88
N ALA A 88 -22.13 15.90 -1.02
CA ALA A 88 -22.52 14.51 -0.81
C ALA A 88 -23.22 13.91 -2.04
N GLU A 89 -24.13 14.64 -2.68
CA GLU A 89 -24.84 14.16 -3.88
C GLU A 89 -23.86 14.00 -5.05
N PHE A 90 -22.99 14.99 -5.25
CA PHE A 90 -21.93 14.90 -6.25
C PHE A 90 -21.02 13.68 -5.99
N TYR A 91 -20.57 13.49 -4.74
CA TYR A 91 -19.74 12.35 -4.36
C TYR A 91 -20.41 11.01 -4.69
N TYR A 92 -21.68 10.83 -4.32
CA TYR A 92 -22.38 9.56 -4.57
C TYR A 92 -22.66 9.33 -6.05
N ALA A 93 -22.93 10.39 -6.82
CA ALA A 93 -23.04 10.30 -8.28
C ALA A 93 -21.72 9.84 -8.92
N ARG A 94 -20.59 10.44 -8.53
CA ARG A 94 -19.24 10.05 -8.99
C ARG A 94 -18.86 8.63 -8.55
N ARG A 95 -19.29 8.20 -7.36
CA ARG A 95 -19.09 6.82 -6.90
C ARG A 95 -19.88 5.81 -7.74
N ALA A 96 -21.13 6.11 -8.06
CA ALA A 96 -21.96 5.27 -8.93
C ALA A 96 -21.44 5.26 -10.38
N GLU A 97 -20.86 6.37 -10.84
CA GLU A 97 -20.14 6.44 -12.11
C GLU A 97 -18.90 5.55 -12.09
N PHE A 98 -18.05 5.66 -11.06
CA PHE A 98 -16.86 4.83 -10.90
C PHE A 98 -17.19 3.33 -10.94
N ASN A 99 -18.24 2.89 -10.26
CA ASN A 99 -18.62 1.47 -10.24
C ASN A 99 -19.13 0.93 -11.60
N ARG A 100 -19.56 1.81 -12.52
CA ARG A 100 -20.08 1.43 -13.85
C ARG A 100 -19.13 1.80 -15.00
N CYS A 101 -18.11 2.60 -14.73
CA CYS A 101 -17.21 3.12 -15.74
C CYS A 101 -16.22 2.02 -16.15
N GLU A 102 -16.08 1.77 -17.45
CA GLU A 102 -15.11 0.81 -18.00
C GLU A 102 -13.87 1.52 -18.57
N ASP A 103 -13.93 2.83 -18.83
CA ASP A 103 -12.79 3.60 -19.33
C ASP A 103 -11.71 3.77 -18.23
N PRO A 104 -10.50 3.20 -18.42
CA PRO A 104 -9.45 3.24 -17.39
C PRO A 104 -9.05 4.66 -17.00
N TYR A 105 -9.04 5.59 -17.96
CA TYR A 105 -8.63 6.97 -17.70
C TYR A 105 -9.63 7.69 -16.78
N ARG A 106 -10.92 7.67 -17.13
CA ARG A 106 -11.98 8.23 -16.29
C ARG A 106 -12.07 7.54 -14.94
N ARG A 107 -11.93 6.21 -14.88
CA ARG A 107 -11.84 5.48 -13.61
C ARG A 107 -10.70 6.00 -12.73
N GLY A 108 -9.52 6.26 -13.30
CA GLY A 108 -8.37 6.82 -12.58
C GLY A 108 -8.65 8.19 -11.97
N LEU A 109 -9.28 9.10 -12.73
CA LEU A 109 -9.69 10.43 -12.25
C LEU A 109 -10.66 10.31 -11.06
N LEU A 110 -11.68 9.47 -11.22
CA LEU A 110 -12.69 9.22 -10.19
C LEU A 110 -12.07 8.54 -8.96
N PHE A 111 -11.11 7.63 -9.14
CA PHE A 111 -10.43 6.96 -8.04
C PHE A 111 -9.66 7.95 -7.15
N LEU A 112 -8.90 8.88 -7.75
CA LEU A 112 -8.22 9.94 -7.00
C LEU A 112 -9.20 10.85 -6.26
N TYR A 113 -10.28 11.29 -6.94
CA TYR A 113 -11.34 12.08 -6.33
C TYR A 113 -11.96 11.35 -5.12
N LEU A 114 -12.42 10.11 -5.31
CA LEU A 114 -13.02 9.29 -4.27
C LEU A 114 -12.06 9.09 -3.10
N ASN A 115 -10.79 8.76 -3.36
CA ASN A 115 -9.79 8.59 -2.31
C ASN A 115 -9.62 9.82 -1.41
N ARG A 116 -9.65 11.02 -2.01
CA ARG A 116 -9.46 12.28 -1.28
C ARG A 116 -10.74 12.78 -0.61
N HIS A 117 -11.91 12.39 -1.10
CA HIS A 117 -13.22 12.82 -0.59
C HIS A 117 -13.91 11.79 0.32
N CYS A 118 -13.51 10.51 0.29
CA CYS A 118 -14.15 9.44 1.07
C CYS A 118 -13.72 9.43 2.54
N TYR A 119 -14.52 8.74 3.36
CA TYR A 119 -14.24 8.56 4.78
C TYR A 119 -12.84 7.93 5.00
N ASN A 120 -11.99 8.67 5.71
CA ASN A 120 -10.60 8.35 6.05
C ASN A 120 -9.66 7.98 4.88
N GLY A 121 -10.05 8.17 3.63
CA GLY A 121 -9.24 7.71 2.49
C GLY A 121 -9.18 6.19 2.39
N LEU A 122 -10.22 5.50 2.86
CA LEU A 122 -10.33 4.05 2.72
C LEU A 122 -10.49 3.66 1.26
N CYS A 123 -9.89 2.53 0.89
CA CYS A 123 -10.14 1.83 -0.36
C CYS A 123 -10.85 0.52 -0.01
N ARG A 124 -12.15 0.42 -0.31
CA ARG A 124 -12.97 -0.74 0.07
C ARG A 124 -14.04 -1.03 -0.98
N TYR A 125 -14.13 -2.30 -1.32
CA TYR A 125 -15.07 -2.84 -2.29
C TYR A 125 -15.98 -3.87 -1.62
N ASN A 126 -17.20 -4.04 -2.12
CA ASN A 126 -18.06 -5.17 -1.75
C ASN A 126 -17.66 -6.44 -2.52
N LEU A 127 -18.36 -7.55 -2.28
CA LEU A 127 -18.13 -8.82 -2.97
C LEU A 127 -18.42 -8.77 -4.48
N SER A 128 -19.20 -7.79 -4.93
CA SER A 128 -19.48 -7.53 -6.35
C SER A 128 -18.40 -6.66 -7.01
N GLY A 129 -17.33 -6.30 -6.29
CA GLY A 129 -16.25 -5.44 -6.81
C GLY A 129 -16.59 -3.95 -6.85
N GLU A 130 -17.67 -3.51 -6.20
CA GLU A 130 -18.10 -2.11 -6.21
C GLU A 130 -17.51 -1.34 -5.03
N PHE A 131 -16.94 -0.17 -5.30
CA PHE A 131 -16.45 0.75 -4.28
C PHE A 131 -17.62 1.28 -3.44
N ASN A 132 -17.52 1.12 -2.12
CA ASN A 132 -18.65 1.36 -1.21
C ASN A 132 -18.32 2.25 0.00
N VAL A 133 -17.25 3.05 -0.07
CA VAL A 133 -16.86 3.95 1.02
C VAL A 133 -17.78 5.19 1.03
N PRO A 134 -18.30 5.63 2.20
CA PRO A 134 -19.15 6.82 2.29
C PRO A 134 -18.34 8.12 2.17
N PHE A 135 -19.06 9.24 1.94
CA PHE A 135 -18.47 10.58 1.88
C PHE A 135 -17.80 10.98 3.20
N GLY A 136 -16.61 11.56 3.13
CA GLY A 136 -15.75 11.87 4.28
C GLY A 136 -16.00 13.23 4.94
N ARG A 137 -16.74 14.13 4.29
CA ARG A 137 -17.12 15.47 4.81
C ARG A 137 -15.91 16.32 5.25
N TYR A 138 -14.81 16.28 4.50
CA TYR A 138 -13.68 17.17 4.77
C TYR A 138 -14.03 18.61 4.39
N ARG A 139 -13.48 19.58 5.13
CA ARG A 139 -13.68 21.00 4.84
C ARG A 139 -13.14 21.41 3.46
N LYS A 140 -11.93 20.95 3.14
CA LYS A 140 -11.26 21.20 1.86
C LYS A 140 -10.31 20.04 1.57
N PRO A 141 -10.72 19.06 0.75
CA PRO A 141 -9.83 18.01 0.27
C PRO A 141 -8.59 18.61 -0.42
N TYR A 142 -7.41 18.09 -0.07
CA TYR A 142 -6.15 18.52 -0.68
C TYR A 142 -6.00 17.85 -2.05
N PHE A 143 -5.70 18.66 -3.08
CA PHE A 143 -5.32 18.18 -4.41
C PHE A 143 -3.81 17.97 -4.48
N PRO A 144 -3.32 16.73 -4.71
CA PRO A 144 -1.92 16.38 -4.57
C PRO A 144 -1.12 16.57 -5.86
N GLU A 145 -1.07 17.81 -6.36
CA GLU A 145 -0.39 18.14 -7.61
C GLU A 145 1.11 17.83 -7.60
N ASP A 146 1.84 18.36 -6.63
CA ASP A 146 3.29 18.15 -6.53
C ASP A 146 3.61 16.66 -6.34
N GLU A 147 2.80 15.94 -5.56
CA GLU A 147 2.97 14.50 -5.36
C GLU A 147 2.66 13.67 -6.62
N LEU A 148 1.74 14.11 -7.50
CA LEU A 148 1.48 13.46 -8.78
C LEU A 148 2.68 13.60 -9.72
N TYR A 149 3.24 14.80 -9.85
CA TYR A 149 4.43 15.04 -10.66
C TYR A 149 5.65 14.28 -10.12
N TRP A 150 5.88 14.33 -8.81
CA TRP A 150 6.94 13.56 -8.17
C TRP A 150 6.78 12.05 -8.38
N PHE A 151 5.55 11.52 -8.23
CA PHE A 151 5.27 10.11 -8.51
C PHE A 151 5.59 9.75 -9.96
N SER A 152 5.19 10.58 -10.92
CA SER A 152 5.44 10.36 -12.35
C SER A 152 6.93 10.36 -12.68
N GLU A 153 7.70 11.30 -12.12
CA GLU A 153 9.17 11.37 -12.27
C GLU A 153 9.83 10.08 -11.75
N ARG A 154 9.49 9.66 -10.53
CA ARG A 154 10.02 8.44 -9.92
C ARG A 154 9.61 7.17 -10.68
N SER A 155 8.44 7.19 -11.30
CA SER A 155 7.85 6.03 -12.00
C SER A 155 8.53 5.67 -13.30
N GLN A 156 9.42 6.51 -13.84
CA GLN A 156 10.08 6.22 -15.12
C GLN A 156 10.96 4.96 -15.04
N ASN A 157 11.54 4.67 -13.87
CA ASN A 157 12.33 3.46 -13.61
C ASN A 157 11.51 2.32 -12.97
N ALA A 158 10.18 2.45 -12.91
CA ALA A 158 9.30 1.48 -12.25
C ALA A 158 8.41 0.73 -13.24
N THR A 159 8.21 -0.55 -13.00
CA THR A 159 7.21 -1.38 -13.68
C THR A 159 6.07 -1.68 -12.71
N PHE A 160 4.84 -1.30 -13.07
CA PHE A 160 3.65 -1.53 -12.26
C PHE A 160 2.84 -2.72 -12.82
N VAL A 161 2.57 -3.72 -11.98
CA VAL A 161 1.83 -4.93 -12.39
C VAL A 161 0.70 -5.26 -11.42
N CYS A 162 -0.43 -5.73 -11.93
CA CYS A 162 -1.58 -6.14 -11.13
C CYS A 162 -1.54 -7.65 -10.92
N GLU A 163 -0.84 -8.09 -9.89
CA GLU A 163 -0.53 -9.50 -9.64
C GLU A 163 -0.55 -9.79 -8.13
N SER A 164 -0.74 -11.06 -7.77
CA SER A 164 -0.63 -11.48 -6.38
C SER A 164 0.84 -11.51 -5.93
N TYR A 165 1.03 -11.49 -4.61
CA TYR A 165 2.36 -11.42 -4.01
C TYR A 165 3.24 -12.61 -4.38
N ASP A 166 2.67 -13.81 -4.43
CA ASP A 166 3.39 -15.06 -4.76
C ASP A 166 3.91 -15.05 -6.21
N VAL A 167 3.11 -14.57 -7.16
CA VAL A 167 3.53 -14.38 -8.55
C VAL A 167 4.62 -13.32 -8.64
N THR A 168 4.46 -12.19 -7.94
CA THR A 168 5.46 -11.12 -7.92
C THR A 168 6.80 -11.58 -7.34
N LEU A 169 6.77 -12.33 -6.23
CA LEU A 169 7.96 -12.90 -5.59
C LEU A 169 8.68 -13.91 -6.48
N SER A 170 7.95 -14.65 -7.32
CA SER A 170 8.55 -15.58 -8.30
C SER A 170 9.37 -14.89 -9.39
N ARG A 171 9.20 -13.57 -9.57
CA ARG A 171 9.96 -12.73 -10.50
C ARG A 171 11.22 -12.13 -9.89
N ALA A 172 11.47 -12.38 -8.61
CA ALA A 172 12.68 -11.94 -7.96
C ALA A 172 13.91 -12.57 -8.63
N HIS A 173 14.90 -11.74 -8.94
CA HIS A 173 16.11 -12.13 -9.64
C HIS A 173 17.35 -11.69 -8.86
N LYS A 174 18.51 -12.22 -9.23
CA LYS A 174 19.78 -11.86 -8.58
C LYS A 174 20.00 -10.35 -8.62
N GLY A 175 20.36 -9.76 -7.48
CA GLY A 175 20.54 -8.31 -7.32
C GLY A 175 19.26 -7.57 -6.88
N ALA A 176 18.10 -8.24 -6.87
CA ALA A 176 16.89 -7.67 -6.32
C ALA A 176 16.91 -7.63 -4.78
N VAL A 177 16.16 -6.68 -4.24
CA VAL A 177 15.78 -6.59 -2.82
C VAL A 177 14.26 -6.59 -2.78
N VAL A 178 13.66 -7.35 -1.86
CA VAL A 178 12.21 -7.42 -1.72
C VAL A 178 11.77 -6.70 -0.45
N TYR A 179 10.78 -5.82 -0.57
CA TYR A 179 10.08 -5.25 0.58
C TYR A 179 8.60 -5.63 0.55
N CYS A 180 8.13 -6.28 1.61
CA CYS A 180 6.75 -6.74 1.76
C CYS A 180 6.04 -5.98 2.87
N ASP A 181 4.93 -5.32 2.52
CA ASP A 181 4.01 -4.69 3.47
C ASP A 181 2.59 -5.28 3.35
N PRO A 182 2.39 -6.55 3.77
CA PRO A 182 1.08 -7.20 3.63
C PRO A 182 0.02 -6.49 4.48
N PRO A 183 -1.28 -6.66 4.18
CA PRO A 183 -2.33 -6.30 5.11
C PRO A 183 -2.06 -6.94 6.47
N TYR A 184 -2.10 -6.16 7.56
CA TYR A 184 -1.60 -6.61 8.85
C TYR A 184 -2.37 -7.78 9.44
N ALA A 185 -1.64 -8.63 10.18
CA ALA A 185 -2.22 -9.75 10.89
C ALA A 185 -3.21 -9.26 11.98
N PRO A 186 -4.29 -10.01 12.26
CA PRO A 186 -5.24 -9.64 13.30
C PRO A 186 -4.56 -9.59 14.67
N LEU A 187 -4.95 -8.62 15.50
CA LEU A 187 -4.36 -8.38 16.83
C LEU A 187 -4.67 -9.47 17.87
N SER A 188 -5.68 -10.31 17.62
CA SER A 188 -5.95 -11.50 18.43
C SER A 188 -6.62 -12.60 17.60
N ALA A 189 -6.43 -13.85 18.01
CA ALA A 189 -7.13 -15.00 17.43
C ALA A 189 -8.66 -14.91 17.60
N THR A 190 -9.15 -14.15 18.59
CA THR A 190 -10.58 -13.93 18.85
C THR A 190 -11.17 -12.78 18.02
N ALA A 191 -10.37 -11.82 17.55
CA ALA A 191 -10.81 -10.81 16.58
C ALA A 191 -11.21 -11.44 15.23
N ASN A 192 -10.69 -12.65 14.95
CA ASN A 192 -11.03 -13.46 13.79
C ASN A 192 -12.44 -14.06 13.84
N PHE A 193 -12.97 -14.34 15.04
CA PHE A 193 -14.23 -15.09 15.20
C PHE A 193 -15.48 -14.26 14.86
N THR A 194 -15.35 -12.96 14.65
CA THR A 194 -16.46 -12.04 14.30
C THR A 194 -16.40 -11.51 12.86
N ALA A 195 -15.41 -11.94 12.07
CA ALA A 195 -15.17 -11.37 10.76
C ALA A 195 -15.28 -12.45 9.68
N TYR A 196 -16.51 -12.67 9.18
CA TYR A 196 -16.74 -13.36 7.91
C TYR A 196 -16.04 -12.56 6.79
N HIS A 197 -14.77 -12.86 6.50
CA HIS A 197 -14.01 -12.21 5.44
C HIS A 197 -13.55 -13.21 4.39
N THR A 198 -14.29 -13.28 3.29
CA THR A 198 -13.96 -14.06 2.09
C THR A 198 -13.08 -13.32 1.10
N ASN A 199 -12.48 -12.18 1.47
CA ASN A 199 -11.60 -11.38 0.59
C ASN A 199 -10.45 -10.64 1.32
N SER A 200 -10.11 -11.07 2.54
CA SER A 200 -8.99 -10.52 3.32
C SER A 200 -7.75 -11.40 3.19
N PHE A 201 -6.55 -10.81 3.26
CA PHE A 201 -5.28 -11.53 3.35
C PHE A 201 -5.28 -12.45 4.58
N SER A 202 -5.39 -13.76 4.35
CA SER A 202 -5.65 -14.76 5.39
C SER A 202 -4.40 -15.10 6.20
N LEU A 203 -4.57 -15.74 7.36
CA LEU A 203 -3.45 -16.27 8.16
C LEU A 203 -2.59 -17.27 7.36
N LEU A 204 -3.21 -18.07 6.50
CA LEU A 204 -2.48 -18.98 5.60
C LEU A 204 -1.63 -18.21 4.60
N GLN A 205 -2.13 -17.11 4.06
CA GLN A 205 -1.36 -16.25 3.15
C GLN A 205 -0.22 -15.52 3.89
N GLN A 206 -0.43 -15.10 5.14
CA GLN A 206 0.64 -14.55 5.98
C GLN A 206 1.78 -15.56 6.20
N GLN A 207 1.44 -16.79 6.58
CA GLN A 207 2.42 -17.85 6.77
C GLN A 207 3.12 -18.21 5.45
N HIS A 208 2.36 -18.31 4.35
CA HIS A 208 2.91 -18.59 3.02
C HIS A 208 3.87 -17.50 2.56
N LEU A 209 3.58 -16.22 2.82
CA LEU A 209 4.49 -15.11 2.54
C LEU A 209 5.83 -15.27 3.27
N ALA A 210 5.80 -15.65 4.55
CA ALA A 210 7.03 -15.90 5.33
C ALA A 210 7.84 -17.07 4.74
N GLN A 211 7.19 -18.17 4.36
CA GLN A 211 7.84 -19.31 3.72
C GLN A 211 8.50 -18.95 2.39
N LEU A 212 7.83 -18.14 1.56
CA LEU A 212 8.41 -17.64 0.31
C LEU A 212 9.61 -16.72 0.56
N ALA A 213 9.55 -15.87 1.58
CA ALA A 213 10.64 -14.98 1.95
C ALA A 213 11.88 -15.77 2.42
N GLU A 214 11.68 -16.77 3.28
CA GLU A 214 12.73 -17.69 3.73
C GLU A 214 13.35 -18.42 2.54
N LYS A 215 12.52 -18.99 1.65
CA LYS A 215 12.97 -19.68 0.45
C LYS A 215 13.81 -18.79 -0.47
N LEU A 216 13.34 -17.57 -0.77
CA LEU A 216 14.07 -16.61 -1.61
C LEU A 216 15.42 -16.24 -1.00
N SER A 217 15.45 -16.01 0.31
CA SER A 217 16.67 -15.68 1.03
C SER A 217 17.67 -16.83 1.06
N MET A 218 17.22 -18.07 1.31
CA MET A 218 18.10 -19.23 1.45
C MET A 218 18.56 -19.82 0.11
N GLU A 219 17.65 -19.97 -0.84
CA GLU A 219 17.96 -20.64 -2.11
C GLU A 219 18.53 -19.65 -3.14
N SER A 220 17.99 -18.44 -3.19
CA SER A 220 18.33 -17.44 -4.22
C SER A 220 19.23 -16.32 -3.72
N HIS A 221 19.54 -16.28 -2.42
CA HIS A 221 20.33 -15.21 -1.78
C HIS A 221 19.75 -13.82 -2.02
N ILE A 222 18.41 -13.74 -2.12
CA ILE A 222 17.68 -12.48 -2.33
C ILE A 222 17.16 -12.00 -0.98
N PRO A 223 17.59 -10.84 -0.47
CA PRO A 223 17.12 -10.34 0.81
C PRO A 223 15.65 -9.93 0.73
N VAL A 224 14.90 -10.26 1.79
CA VAL A 224 13.49 -9.92 1.94
C VAL A 224 13.26 -9.22 3.28
N LEU A 225 12.75 -7.99 3.24
CA LEU A 225 12.32 -7.24 4.42
C LEU A 225 10.79 -7.24 4.50
N ILE A 226 10.22 -7.71 5.60
CA ILE A 226 8.77 -7.71 5.84
C ILE A 226 8.43 -6.78 7.00
N SER A 227 7.40 -5.93 6.84
CA SER A 227 6.80 -5.17 7.94
C SER A 227 5.46 -5.76 8.36
N ASN A 228 5.23 -5.91 9.67
CA ASN A 228 3.95 -6.34 10.23
C ASN A 228 3.79 -5.86 11.68
N HIS A 229 2.65 -6.13 12.31
CA HIS A 229 2.50 -5.98 13.75
C HIS A 229 3.42 -6.93 14.52
N ASP A 230 3.95 -6.49 15.65
CA ASP A 230 4.69 -7.33 16.59
C ASP A 230 3.72 -8.15 17.45
N THR A 231 3.54 -9.42 17.10
CA THR A 231 2.63 -10.36 17.75
C THR A 231 3.30 -11.73 17.92
N PRO A 232 2.80 -12.61 18.80
CA PRO A 232 3.30 -13.97 18.90
C PRO A 232 3.29 -14.73 17.56
N LEU A 233 2.22 -14.56 16.77
CA LEU A 233 2.09 -15.21 15.45
C LEU A 233 3.12 -14.70 14.44
N THR A 234 3.30 -13.38 14.34
CA THR A 234 4.28 -12.81 13.40
C THR A 234 5.72 -13.15 13.80
N ARG A 235 6.02 -13.26 15.09
CA ARG A 235 7.33 -13.77 15.58
C ARG A 235 7.54 -15.25 15.26
N GLU A 236 6.50 -16.07 15.34
CA GLU A 236 6.55 -17.48 14.94
C GLU A 236 6.78 -17.63 13.44
N TRP A 237 6.01 -16.93 12.60
CA TRP A 237 6.16 -17.00 11.15
C TRP A 237 7.52 -16.50 10.67
N TYR A 238 8.07 -15.46 11.31
CA TYR A 238 9.33 -14.84 10.91
C TYR A 238 10.53 -15.34 11.73
N GLN A 239 10.45 -16.50 12.37
CA GLN A 239 11.50 -17.02 13.26
C GLN A 239 12.88 -17.20 12.60
N ALA A 240 12.93 -17.43 11.28
CA ALA A 240 14.16 -17.55 10.51
C ALA A 240 14.80 -16.19 10.13
N ALA A 241 14.08 -15.09 10.35
CA ALA A 241 14.54 -13.75 10.03
C ALA A 241 15.24 -13.07 11.21
N LYS A 242 16.05 -12.05 10.91
CA LYS A 242 16.51 -11.09 11.92
C LYS A 242 15.37 -10.13 12.25
N LEU A 243 14.87 -10.21 13.48
CA LEU A 243 13.73 -9.42 13.95
C LEU A 243 14.15 -8.09 14.57
N HIS A 244 13.51 -7.01 14.13
CA HIS A 244 13.72 -5.64 14.59
C HIS A 244 12.38 -5.05 15.07
N GLN A 245 12.25 -4.84 16.38
CA GLN A 245 11.06 -4.22 16.96
C GLN A 245 11.15 -2.69 16.86
N ILE A 246 10.07 -2.05 16.41
CA ILE A 246 9.92 -0.60 16.35
C ILE A 246 8.75 -0.18 17.23
N LYS A 247 9.02 0.69 18.21
CA LYS A 247 7.97 1.20 19.09
C LYS A 247 6.97 2.03 18.31
N ALA A 248 5.69 1.67 18.38
CA ALA A 248 4.65 2.43 17.71
C ALA A 248 4.58 3.86 18.27
N ARG A 249 4.46 4.91 17.44
CA ARG A 249 4.46 6.31 17.91
C ARG A 249 3.10 6.81 18.40
N ARG A 250 1.96 6.13 18.12
CA ARG A 250 0.59 6.58 18.49
C ARG A 250 -0.41 5.42 18.68
N SER A 251 -1.40 5.62 19.56
CA SER A 251 -2.49 4.68 19.86
C SER A 251 -3.59 4.70 18.79
N ILE A 252 -4.03 3.53 18.33
CA ILE A 252 -5.18 3.36 17.42
C ILE A 252 -6.41 2.98 18.24
N SER A 253 -7.06 3.93 18.91
CA SER A 253 -8.35 3.70 19.58
C SER A 253 -9.01 5.00 20.02
N ARG A 254 -10.35 5.08 19.85
CA ARG A 254 -11.20 6.22 20.27
C ARG A 254 -11.75 6.07 21.70
N ASN A 255 -11.44 4.97 22.40
CA ASN A 255 -11.95 4.66 23.74
C ASN A 255 -10.83 4.62 24.80
N SER A 256 -11.05 5.33 25.91
CA SER A 256 -10.10 5.49 27.02
C SER A 256 -9.66 4.19 27.70
N ASN A 257 -10.40 3.08 27.51
CA ASN A 257 -10.14 1.78 28.14
C ASN A 257 -9.50 0.71 27.21
N GLY A 258 -9.10 1.07 25.98
CA GLY A 258 -8.56 0.13 25.00
C GLY A 258 -7.29 0.61 24.30
N ARG A 259 -6.33 1.17 25.06
CA ARG A 259 -5.04 1.62 24.53
C ARG A 259 -4.09 0.43 24.31
N ASN A 260 -4.36 -0.42 23.32
CA ASN A 260 -3.37 -1.40 22.90
C ASN A 260 -2.48 -0.76 21.83
N GLN A 261 -1.33 -0.26 22.27
CA GLN A 261 -0.22 0.10 21.41
C GLN A 261 0.43 -1.20 20.96
N VAL A 262 0.29 -1.54 19.68
CA VAL A 262 0.94 -2.71 19.11
C VAL A 262 2.16 -2.20 18.39
N ASP A 263 3.33 -2.66 18.84
CA ASP A 263 4.59 -2.30 18.22
C ASP A 263 4.64 -2.85 16.78
N GLU A 264 5.50 -2.24 15.97
CA GLU A 264 5.75 -2.68 14.61
C GLU A 264 6.95 -3.63 14.61
N LEU A 265 6.96 -4.60 13.72
CA LEU A 265 8.01 -5.60 13.55
C LEU A 265 8.54 -5.51 12.12
N LEU A 266 9.85 -5.34 11.99
CA LEU A 266 10.56 -5.56 10.75
C LEU A 266 11.30 -6.89 10.83
N ALA A 267 11.03 -7.79 9.89
CA ALA A 267 11.69 -9.09 9.76
C ALA A 267 12.57 -9.08 8.50
N LEU A 268 13.88 -9.15 8.68
CA LEU A 268 14.85 -9.21 7.59
C LEU A 268 15.33 -10.66 7.39
N PHE A 269 14.92 -11.27 6.29
CA PHE A 269 15.50 -12.51 5.78
C PHE A 269 16.69 -12.12 4.89
N ALA A 270 17.90 -12.39 5.37
CA ALA A 270 19.12 -12.24 4.60
C ALA A 270 19.92 -13.53 4.79
N GLY A 271 20.26 -14.20 3.68
CA GLY A 271 21.03 -15.45 3.70
C GLY A 271 22.31 -15.29 4.52
N SER A 272 22.67 -16.34 5.27
CA SER A 272 23.92 -16.41 6.04
C SER A 272 25.14 -16.45 5.13
#